data_AF-W5SMB7-F1
#
_entry.id   AF-W5SMB7-F1
#
_cell.length_a   1.000
_cell.length_b   1.000
_cell.length_c   1.000
_cell.angle_alpha   90.00
_cell.angle_beta   90.00
_cell.angle_gamma   90.00
#
_symmetry.space_group_name_H-M   'P 1'
#
loop_
_entity.id
_entity.type
_entity.pdbx_description
1 polymer ?
#
loop_
_entity_poly.entity_id
_entity_poly.type
_entity_poly.pdbx_seq_one_letter_code
_entity_poly.pdbx_strand_id
1 'polypeptide(L)'
;MNANNISKTNIQKKTKINNKNTTNNQKRIDFLKNLKTLRMGLNGVNKNLNGYGYKYQDFNEIVKEVKNVIKGHDLDIDFVQYPTTKSIDGNLVDVVTTTFYSPTSGYEHSFDTSTHIKELKSFGVKSQNTWPQLVGSAITYFKRYALVTYLSIESEVDTGASNLDIEQKNNKEQIENNISNSEDNSTDKPYIDVTKSQSIESRVQNL
;
A
#
# COMPACT_ATOMS: atom_id res chain seq x y z
N MET A 1 -20.80 31.85 56.67
CA MET A 1 -19.73 31.45 55.72
C MET A 1 -20.36 30.86 54.47
N ASN A 2 -19.77 31.14 53.30
CA ASN A 2 -19.96 30.50 51.97
C ASN A 2 -21.31 30.60 51.24
N ALA A 3 -21.54 31.72 50.54
CA ALA A 3 -22.45 31.78 49.37
C ALA A 3 -21.77 32.24 48.06
N ASN A 4 -20.50 32.67 48.10
CA ASN A 4 -19.85 33.35 46.96
C ASN A 4 -18.91 32.48 46.09
N ASN A 5 -18.76 31.18 46.37
CA ASN A 5 -17.81 30.31 45.66
C ASN A 5 -18.43 29.45 44.55
N ILE A 6 -19.76 29.34 44.46
CA ILE A 6 -20.41 28.45 43.48
C ILE A 6 -20.57 29.14 42.10
N SER A 7 -20.79 30.47 42.08
CA SER A 7 -21.04 31.21 40.83
C SER A 7 -19.76 31.52 40.02
N LYS A 8 -18.64 31.86 40.68
CA LYS A 8 -17.36 32.17 40.00
C LYS A 8 -16.78 30.96 39.25
N THR A 9 -16.93 29.77 39.81
CA THR A 9 -16.37 28.53 39.29
C THR A 9 -17.06 28.09 37.99
N ASN A 10 -18.38 28.25 37.90
CA ASN A 10 -19.15 27.92 36.70
C ASN A 10 -18.90 28.89 35.54
N ILE A 11 -18.74 30.19 35.83
CA ILE A 11 -18.43 31.21 34.82
C ILE A 11 -17.03 30.98 34.25
N GLN A 12 -16.02 30.75 35.09
CA GLN A 12 -14.65 30.47 34.64
C GLN A 12 -14.56 29.18 33.79
N LYS A 13 -15.31 28.13 34.17
CA LYS A 13 -15.37 26.87 33.40
C LYS A 13 -16.02 27.09 32.03
N LYS A 14 -17.13 27.85 31.95
CA LYS A 14 -17.81 28.18 30.70
C LYS A 14 -16.95 29.03 29.76
N THR A 15 -16.23 30.03 30.28
CA THR A 15 -15.31 30.86 29.49
C THR A 15 -14.11 30.06 28.97
N LYS A 16 -13.54 29.17 29.78
CA LYS A 16 -12.46 28.26 29.36
C LYS A 16 -12.89 27.30 28.23
N ILE A 17 -14.11 26.76 28.32
CA ILE A 17 -14.67 25.87 27.28
C ILE A 17 -14.90 26.64 25.97
N ASN A 18 -15.49 27.84 26.05
CA ASN A 18 -15.72 28.67 24.86
C ASN A 18 -14.40 29.06 24.18
N ASN A 19 -13.39 29.51 24.94
CA ASN A 19 -12.08 29.85 24.38
C ASN A 19 -11.38 28.63 23.76
N LYS A 20 -11.48 27.45 24.38
CA LYS A 20 -10.91 26.20 23.83
C LYS A 20 -11.58 25.82 22.50
N ASN A 21 -12.90 25.93 22.41
CA ASN A 21 -13.64 25.63 21.18
C ASN A 21 -13.30 26.61 20.05
N THR A 22 -13.23 27.91 20.35
CA THR A 22 -12.81 28.93 19.38
C THR A 22 -11.39 28.69 18.88
N THR A 23 -10.47 28.34 19.79
CA THR A 23 -9.07 28.04 19.44
C THR A 23 -8.97 26.80 18.53
N ASN A 24 -9.69 25.73 18.85
CA ASN A 24 -9.69 24.52 18.02
C ASN A 24 -10.28 24.75 16.62
N ASN A 25 -11.35 25.55 16.52
CA ASN A 25 -11.91 25.93 15.22
C ASN A 25 -10.91 26.74 14.40
N GLN A 26 -10.20 27.68 15.03
CA GLN A 26 -9.18 28.48 14.34
C GLN A 26 -8.03 27.60 13.81
N LYS A 27 -7.49 26.70 14.65
CA LYS A 27 -6.46 25.73 14.23
C LYS A 27 -6.89 24.90 13.03
N ARG A 28 -8.14 24.41 13.04
CA ARG A 28 -8.71 23.67 11.91
C ARG A 28 -8.81 24.54 10.65
N ILE A 29 -9.28 25.77 10.77
CA ILE A 29 -9.38 26.71 9.64
C ILE A 29 -8.01 26.96 9.02
N ASP A 30 -7.00 27.23 9.84
CA ASP A 30 -5.65 27.53 9.35
C ASP A 30 -4.98 26.29 8.75
N PHE A 31 -5.19 25.12 9.33
CA PHE A 31 -4.79 23.85 8.73
C PHE A 31 -5.43 23.65 7.34
N LEU A 32 -6.74 23.91 7.19
CA LEU A 32 -7.43 23.78 5.91
C LEU A 32 -6.94 24.79 4.87
N LYS A 33 -6.54 26.01 5.27
CA LYS A 33 -5.92 26.98 4.37
C LYS A 33 -4.56 26.51 3.88
N ASN A 34 -3.73 25.96 4.76
CA ASN A 34 -2.44 25.37 4.39
C ASN A 34 -2.66 24.20 3.42
N LEU A 35 -3.57 23.28 3.75
CA LEU A 35 -3.90 22.14 2.87
C LEU A 35 -4.43 22.59 1.51
N LYS A 36 -5.26 23.63 1.45
CA LYS A 36 -5.73 24.20 0.18
C LYS A 36 -4.56 24.75 -0.63
N THR A 37 -3.67 25.51 -0.01
CA THR A 37 -2.51 26.11 -0.68
C THR A 37 -1.57 25.02 -1.22
N LEU A 38 -1.34 23.98 -0.41
CA LEU A 38 -0.60 22.80 -0.85
C LEU A 38 -1.21 22.20 -2.12
N ARG A 39 -2.51 21.88 -2.10
CA ARG A 39 -3.19 21.26 -3.26
C ARG A 39 -3.14 22.13 -4.52
N MET A 40 -3.26 23.45 -4.37
CA MET A 40 -3.19 24.39 -5.49
C MET A 40 -1.77 24.59 -6.03
N GLY A 41 -0.74 24.36 -5.22
CA GLY A 41 0.66 24.53 -5.61
C GLY A 41 1.32 23.28 -6.17
N LEU A 42 0.68 22.11 -6.05
CA LEU A 42 1.19 20.85 -6.59
C LEU A 42 1.09 20.85 -8.11
N ASN A 43 2.21 20.55 -8.76
CA ASN A 43 2.20 20.20 -10.17
C ASN A 43 1.85 18.71 -10.35
N GLY A 44 1.44 18.34 -11.55
CA GLY A 44 1.32 16.94 -11.92
C GLY A 44 2.67 16.21 -11.80
N VAL A 45 2.61 14.93 -11.41
CA VAL A 45 3.80 14.06 -11.39
C VAL A 45 3.67 13.02 -12.50
N ASN A 46 4.72 12.83 -13.30
CA ASN A 46 4.65 11.97 -14.48
C ASN A 46 4.71 10.49 -14.11
N LYS A 47 3.97 9.67 -14.86
CA LYS A 47 4.03 8.20 -14.78
C LYS A 47 5.30 7.71 -15.50
N ASN A 48 6.41 7.67 -14.77
CA ASN A 48 7.77 7.39 -15.30
C ASN A 48 8.25 5.96 -15.03
N LEU A 49 7.59 5.21 -14.16
CA LEU A 49 7.94 3.83 -13.83
C LEU A 49 7.00 2.84 -14.51
N ASN A 50 7.52 1.66 -14.87
CA ASN A 50 6.74 0.57 -15.47
C ASN A 50 6.62 -0.59 -14.47
N GLY A 51 5.46 -1.24 -14.43
CA GLY A 51 5.30 -2.51 -13.72
C GLY A 51 3.88 -3.04 -13.82
N TYR A 52 3.73 -4.36 -13.78
CA TYR A 52 2.43 -5.04 -13.90
C TYR A 52 1.63 -4.61 -15.16
N GLY A 53 2.31 -4.30 -16.27
CA GLY A 53 1.67 -3.95 -17.54
C GLY A 53 1.21 -2.49 -17.68
N TYR A 54 1.49 -1.62 -16.70
CA TYR A 54 1.13 -0.20 -16.78
C TYR A 54 2.22 0.73 -16.23
N LYS A 55 2.08 2.02 -16.57
CA LYS A 55 2.94 3.08 -16.05
C LYS A 55 2.36 3.70 -14.79
N TYR A 56 3.21 4.01 -13.82
CA TYR A 56 2.81 4.62 -12.56
C TYR A 56 3.78 5.73 -12.13
N GLN A 57 3.29 6.62 -11.26
CA GLN A 57 4.09 7.68 -10.63
C GLN A 57 5.04 7.08 -9.59
N ASP A 58 6.28 7.58 -9.54
CA ASP A 58 7.22 7.27 -8.47
C ASP A 58 6.75 7.90 -7.14
N PHE A 59 6.69 7.09 -6.08
CA PHE A 59 6.31 7.56 -4.75
C PHE A 59 7.28 8.62 -4.21
N ASN A 60 8.58 8.49 -4.47
CA ASN A 60 9.58 9.43 -3.98
C ASN A 60 9.47 10.79 -4.69
N GLU A 61 9.17 10.79 -5.99
CA GLU A 61 8.92 12.05 -6.73
C GLU A 61 7.65 12.74 -6.24
N ILE A 62 6.59 11.98 -5.91
CA ILE A 62 5.39 12.54 -5.25
C ILE A 62 5.75 13.17 -3.90
N VAL A 63 6.47 12.45 -3.03
CA VAL A 63 6.87 12.97 -1.72
C VAL A 63 7.71 14.24 -1.87
N LYS A 64 8.65 14.25 -2.82
CA LYS A 64 9.53 15.39 -3.11
C LYS A 64 8.72 16.59 -3.58
N GLU A 65 7.78 16.42 -4.51
CA GLU A 65 6.90 17.49 -4.98
C GLU A 65 6.08 18.09 -3.83
N VAL A 66 5.46 17.24 -3.01
CA VAL A 66 4.70 17.70 -1.83
C VAL A 66 5.57 18.50 -0.86
N LYS A 67 6.77 17.99 -0.54
CA LYS A 67 7.71 18.68 0.36
C LYS A 67 8.23 19.99 -0.24
N ASN A 68 8.42 20.05 -1.56
CA ASN A 68 8.84 21.27 -2.25
C ASN A 68 7.78 22.36 -2.15
N VAL A 69 6.50 22.04 -2.37
CA VAL A 69 5.40 23.03 -2.24
C VAL A 69 5.25 23.52 -0.81
N ILE A 70 5.30 22.60 0.18
CA ILE A 70 5.28 22.96 1.61
C ILE A 70 6.38 23.98 1.93
N LYS A 71 7.63 23.69 1.52
CA LYS A 71 8.78 24.55 1.77
C LYS A 71 8.71 25.86 0.98
N GLY A 72 8.32 25.80 -0.28
CA GLY A 72 8.27 26.95 -1.18
C GLY A 72 7.23 28.00 -0.79
N HIS A 73 6.17 27.58 -0.10
CA HIS A 73 5.08 28.44 0.37
C HIS A 73 5.08 28.68 1.89
N ASP A 74 6.10 28.19 2.61
CA ASP A 74 6.21 28.28 4.08
C ASP A 74 4.94 27.79 4.81
N LEU A 75 4.44 26.62 4.40
CA LEU A 75 3.19 26.08 4.94
C LEU A 75 3.41 25.41 6.30
N ASP A 76 2.52 25.70 7.26
CA ASP A 76 2.45 25.01 8.56
C ASP A 76 1.65 23.70 8.43
N ILE A 77 2.12 22.81 7.57
CA ILE A 77 1.55 21.49 7.36
C ILE A 77 2.65 20.50 6.96
N ASP A 78 2.58 19.29 7.50
CA ASP A 78 3.40 18.17 7.09
C ASP A 78 2.57 16.87 7.10
N PHE A 79 3.14 15.77 6.64
CA PHE A 79 2.49 14.47 6.61
C PHE A 79 3.42 13.31 6.94
N VAL A 80 2.81 12.23 7.47
CA VAL A 80 3.43 10.93 7.68
C VAL A 80 2.52 9.81 7.19
N GLN A 81 3.14 8.70 6.81
CA GLN A 81 2.43 7.49 6.38
C GLN A 81 3.11 6.24 6.93
N TYR A 82 2.35 5.40 7.62
CA TYR A 82 2.84 4.16 8.19
C TYR A 82 1.82 3.02 8.05
N PRO A 83 2.27 1.79 7.78
CA PRO A 83 1.41 0.62 7.84
C PRO A 83 1.09 0.27 9.30
N THR A 84 -0.15 -0.13 9.57
CA THR A 84 -0.60 -0.62 10.88
C THR A 84 -1.78 -1.56 10.73
N THR A 85 -2.11 -2.30 11.77
CA THR A 85 -3.36 -3.06 11.86
C THR A 85 -4.31 -2.35 12.81
N LYS A 86 -5.59 -2.26 12.46
CA LYS A 86 -6.65 -1.70 13.31
C LYS A 86 -7.77 -2.72 13.53
N SER A 87 -8.42 -2.63 14.68
CA SER A 87 -9.63 -3.40 14.97
C SER A 87 -10.85 -2.57 14.59
N ILE A 88 -11.62 -3.02 13.60
CA ILE A 88 -12.85 -2.40 13.12
C ILE A 88 -13.95 -3.46 13.25
N ASP A 89 -14.94 -3.19 14.10
CA ASP A 89 -16.05 -4.11 14.38
C ASP A 89 -15.59 -5.54 14.76
N GLY A 90 -14.49 -5.62 15.52
CA GLY A 90 -13.88 -6.90 15.95
C GLY A 90 -12.99 -7.58 14.90
N ASN A 91 -12.90 -7.04 13.69
CA ASN A 91 -12.04 -7.56 12.62
C ASN A 91 -10.72 -6.80 12.54
N LEU A 92 -9.62 -7.53 12.40
CA LEU A 92 -8.29 -6.95 12.19
C LEU A 92 -8.10 -6.60 10.71
N VAL A 93 -8.00 -5.31 10.42
CA VAL A 93 -7.79 -4.76 9.08
C VAL A 93 -6.40 -4.13 8.99
N ASP A 94 -5.63 -4.51 7.97
CA ASP A 94 -4.33 -3.91 7.69
C ASP A 94 -4.52 -2.67 6.83
N VAL A 95 -4.02 -1.55 7.33
CA VAL A 95 -4.19 -0.22 6.73
C VAL A 95 -2.85 0.49 6.59
N VAL A 96 -2.79 1.43 5.66
CA VAL A 96 -1.83 2.54 5.70
C VAL A 96 -2.56 3.74 6.30
N THR A 97 -2.11 4.18 7.48
CA THR A 97 -2.60 5.44 8.05
C THR A 97 -1.80 6.59 7.45
N THR A 98 -2.50 7.56 6.87
CA THR A 98 -1.92 8.83 6.41
C THR A 98 -2.39 9.92 7.35
N THR A 99 -1.44 10.66 7.93
CA THR A 99 -1.71 11.76 8.85
C THR A 99 -1.09 13.03 8.31
N PHE A 100 -1.91 14.06 8.12
CA PHE A 100 -1.46 15.42 7.90
C PHE A 100 -1.57 16.18 9.22
N TYR A 101 -0.55 16.96 9.57
CA TYR A 101 -0.52 17.68 10.83
C TYR A 101 0.14 19.05 10.69
N SER A 102 -0.23 19.99 11.56
CA SER A 102 0.42 21.30 11.71
C SER A 102 1.46 21.20 12.82
N PRO A 103 2.77 21.35 12.53
CA PRO A 103 3.82 21.33 13.53
C PRO A 103 3.63 22.39 14.63
N THR A 104 3.11 23.56 14.27
CA THR A 104 2.96 24.68 15.21
C THR A 104 1.76 24.49 16.13
N SER A 105 0.62 24.06 15.58
CA SER A 105 -0.64 24.01 16.34
C SER A 105 -0.93 22.65 16.99
N GLY A 106 -0.28 21.59 16.50
CA GLY A 106 -0.56 20.20 16.85
C GLY A 106 -1.91 19.70 16.32
N TYR A 107 -2.60 20.45 15.46
CA TYR A 107 -3.80 19.97 14.80
C TYR A 107 -3.42 18.90 13.78
N GLU A 108 -4.11 17.77 13.81
CA GLU A 108 -3.88 16.65 12.92
C GLU A 108 -5.19 16.16 12.29
N HIS A 109 -5.06 15.61 11.09
CA HIS A 109 -6.10 14.93 10.37
C HIS A 109 -5.55 13.63 9.80
N SER A 110 -6.12 12.51 10.24
CA SER A 110 -5.68 11.17 9.87
C SER A 110 -6.80 10.43 9.14
N PHE A 111 -6.42 9.63 8.15
CA PHE A 111 -7.32 8.70 7.47
C PHE A 111 -6.59 7.40 7.16
N ASP A 112 -7.37 6.32 6.98
CA ASP A 112 -6.85 4.98 6.74
C ASP A 112 -7.15 4.53 5.32
N THR A 113 -6.15 3.93 4.68
CA THR A 113 -6.30 3.24 3.39
C THR A 113 -6.18 1.74 3.63
N SER A 114 -7.26 0.99 3.43
CA SER A 114 -7.23 -0.48 3.51
C SER A 114 -6.27 -1.06 2.49
N THR A 115 -5.43 -1.99 2.91
CA THR A 115 -4.37 -2.56 2.06
C THR A 115 -4.69 -3.95 1.54
N HIS A 116 -5.63 -4.67 2.16
CA HIS A 116 -5.99 -6.05 1.79
C HIS A 116 -4.76 -6.98 1.67
N ILE A 117 -3.66 -6.71 2.38
CA ILE A 117 -2.38 -7.44 2.27
C ILE A 117 -2.56 -8.95 2.55
N LYS A 118 -3.50 -9.32 3.42
CA LYS A 118 -3.83 -10.72 3.73
C LYS A 118 -4.36 -11.50 2.52
N GLU A 119 -4.90 -10.82 1.52
CA GLU A 119 -5.43 -11.43 0.29
C GLU A 119 -4.35 -11.62 -0.78
N LEU A 120 -3.14 -11.07 -0.58
CA LEU A 120 -2.01 -11.28 -1.48
C LEU A 120 -1.64 -12.76 -1.48
N LYS A 121 -1.66 -13.39 -2.64
CA LYS A 121 -1.21 -14.77 -2.83
C LYS A 121 0.23 -14.75 -3.34
N SER A 122 1.11 -15.48 -2.65
CA SER A 122 2.42 -15.80 -3.21
C SER A 122 2.23 -16.80 -4.34
N PHE A 123 2.20 -16.33 -5.60
CA PHE A 123 2.14 -17.22 -6.76
C PHE A 123 3.52 -17.86 -6.98
N GLY A 124 3.73 -18.99 -6.31
CA GLY A 124 5.01 -19.69 -6.18
C GLY A 124 5.54 -20.40 -7.42
N VAL A 125 5.39 -19.84 -8.63
CA VAL A 125 5.96 -20.51 -9.84
C VAL A 125 6.79 -19.58 -10.72
N LYS A 126 6.68 -18.24 -10.64
CA LYS A 126 7.54 -17.32 -11.43
C LYS A 126 7.92 -16.00 -10.75
N SER A 127 7.46 -15.70 -9.53
CA SER A 127 7.85 -14.47 -8.84
C SER A 127 9.18 -14.66 -8.11
N GLN A 128 10.25 -14.02 -8.58
CA GLN A 128 11.53 -13.92 -7.85
C GLN A 128 11.42 -13.18 -6.51
N ASN A 129 10.27 -12.58 -6.22
CA ASN A 129 10.05 -11.80 -5.00
C ASN A 129 9.65 -12.70 -3.83
N THR A 130 10.39 -12.57 -2.72
CA THR A 130 10.05 -13.11 -1.41
C THR A 130 8.75 -12.47 -0.88
N TRP A 131 8.04 -13.16 0.02
CA TRP A 131 6.83 -12.62 0.65
C TRP A 131 7.00 -11.20 1.25
N PRO A 132 8.10 -10.89 1.98
CA PRO A 132 8.36 -9.53 2.45
C PRO A 132 8.48 -8.49 1.33
N GLN A 133 9.04 -8.84 0.17
CA GLN A 133 9.13 -7.95 -0.99
C GLN A 133 7.75 -7.67 -1.60
N LEU A 134 6.87 -8.68 -1.65
CA LEU A 134 5.47 -8.50 -2.09
C LEU A 134 4.71 -7.56 -1.15
N VAL A 135 4.83 -7.77 0.16
CA VAL A 135 4.22 -6.91 1.18
C VAL A 135 4.76 -5.47 1.09
N GLY A 136 6.08 -5.31 0.97
CA GLY A 136 6.71 -3.99 0.83
C GLY A 136 6.25 -3.24 -0.43
N SER A 137 6.09 -3.97 -1.55
CA SER A 137 5.58 -3.41 -2.81
C SER A 137 4.11 -2.97 -2.66
N ALA A 138 3.28 -3.78 -2.00
CA ALA A 138 1.88 -3.44 -1.72
C ALA A 138 1.76 -2.21 -0.81
N ILE A 139 2.54 -2.13 0.27
CA ILE A 139 2.55 -0.96 1.16
C ILE A 139 2.93 0.30 0.37
N THR A 140 3.97 0.24 -0.45
CA THR A 140 4.41 1.37 -1.28
C THR A 140 3.32 1.80 -2.26
N TYR A 141 2.62 0.83 -2.86
CA TYR A 141 1.48 1.09 -3.74
C TYR A 141 0.38 1.88 -3.01
N PHE A 142 -0.08 1.41 -1.83
CA PHE A 142 -1.16 2.10 -1.10
C PHE A 142 -0.73 3.47 -0.57
N LYS A 143 0.50 3.62 -0.09
CA LYS A 143 1.06 4.91 0.34
C LYS A 143 0.99 5.95 -0.79
N ARG A 144 1.40 5.55 -2.00
CA ARG A 144 1.34 6.40 -3.19
C ARG A 144 -0.08 6.85 -3.50
N TYR A 145 -1.01 5.91 -3.64
CA TYR A 145 -2.37 6.26 -4.07
C TYR A 145 -3.13 7.04 -2.99
N ALA A 146 -2.84 6.82 -1.71
CA ALA A 146 -3.38 7.64 -0.63
C ALA A 146 -3.00 9.13 -0.79
N LEU A 147 -1.74 9.45 -1.14
CA LEU A 147 -1.33 10.83 -1.38
C LEU A 147 -1.91 11.40 -2.66
N VAL A 148 -1.78 10.67 -3.78
CA VAL A 148 -2.23 11.13 -5.10
C VAL A 148 -3.73 11.48 -5.07
N THR A 149 -4.55 10.60 -4.48
CA THR A 149 -6.00 10.82 -4.40
C THR A 149 -6.36 11.94 -3.43
N TYR A 150 -5.78 11.95 -2.22
CA TYR A 150 -6.11 12.94 -1.19
C TYR A 150 -5.68 14.36 -1.57
N LEU A 151 -4.50 14.50 -2.17
CA LEU A 151 -3.97 15.79 -2.60
C LEU A 151 -4.44 16.19 -4.00
N SER A 152 -5.06 15.29 -4.75
CA SER A 152 -5.50 15.52 -6.13
C SER A 152 -4.34 15.86 -7.07
N ILE A 153 -3.22 15.16 -6.91
CA ILE A 153 -2.05 15.31 -7.79
C ILE A 153 -2.42 14.80 -9.17
N GLU A 154 -2.33 15.67 -10.18
CA GLU A 154 -2.60 15.30 -11.56
C GLU A 154 -1.58 14.27 -12.06
N SER A 155 -2.03 13.37 -12.93
CA SER A 155 -1.16 12.47 -13.69
C SER A 155 -1.41 12.69 -15.17
N GLU A 156 -0.35 12.84 -15.96
CA GLU A 156 -0.48 12.88 -17.42
C GLU A 156 -1.20 11.60 -17.93
N VAL A 157 -2.19 11.85 -18.80
CA VAL A 157 -3.18 10.98 -19.48
C VAL A 157 -3.23 9.49 -19.10
N ASP A 158 -4.40 9.07 -18.63
CA ASP A 158 -4.71 7.68 -18.31
C ASP A 158 -5.01 6.85 -19.58
N THR A 159 -3.97 6.42 -20.29
CA THR A 159 -4.07 5.52 -21.46
C THR A 159 -3.69 4.07 -21.13
N GLY A 160 -3.38 3.76 -19.86
CA GLY A 160 -2.76 2.49 -19.47
C GLY A 160 -3.72 1.39 -19.03
N ALA A 161 -4.87 1.74 -18.44
CA ALA A 161 -5.81 0.75 -17.90
C ALA A 161 -6.50 -0.10 -18.99
N SER A 162 -6.59 0.40 -20.22
CA SER A 162 -7.18 -0.32 -21.36
C SER A 162 -6.32 -1.48 -21.88
N ASN A 163 -5.04 -1.56 -21.51
CA ASN A 163 -4.12 -2.58 -22.04
C ASN A 163 -3.91 -3.78 -21.10
N LEU A 164 -4.40 -3.71 -19.85
CA LEU A 164 -4.22 -4.80 -18.88
C LEU A 164 -4.93 -6.10 -19.32
N ASP A 165 -6.08 -5.97 -19.99
CA ASP A 165 -6.86 -7.10 -20.51
C ASP A 165 -6.17 -7.79 -21.71
N ILE A 166 -5.34 -7.04 -22.46
CA ILE A 166 -4.67 -7.55 -23.67
C ILE A 166 -3.40 -8.32 -23.27
N GLU A 167 -2.63 -7.81 -22.31
CA GLU A 167 -1.38 -8.46 -21.87
C GLU A 167 -1.62 -9.76 -21.08
N GLN A 168 -2.73 -9.84 -20.33
CA GLN A 168 -3.12 -11.08 -19.64
C GLN A 168 -3.61 -12.16 -20.62
N LYS A 169 -4.33 -11.79 -21.69
CA LYS A 169 -4.76 -12.73 -22.73
C LYS A 169 -3.58 -13.30 -23.53
N ASN A 170 -2.64 -12.46 -23.95
CA ASN A 170 -1.49 -12.88 -24.73
C ASN A 170 -0.57 -13.86 -23.97
N ASN A 171 -0.45 -13.70 -22.65
CA ASN A 171 0.29 -14.64 -21.81
C ASN A 171 -0.46 -15.97 -21.62
N LYS A 172 -1.81 -15.96 -21.62
CA LYS A 172 -2.61 -17.18 -21.52
C LYS A 172 -2.57 -18.00 -22.81
N GLU A 173 -2.65 -17.34 -23.97
CA GLU A 173 -2.55 -17.99 -25.28
C GLU A 173 -1.15 -18.59 -25.54
N GLN A 174 -0.07 -17.95 -25.07
CA GLN A 174 1.27 -18.55 -25.16
C GLN A 174 1.44 -19.78 -24.24
N ILE A 175 0.74 -19.85 -23.11
CA ILE A 175 0.79 -21.03 -22.24
C ILE A 175 -0.03 -22.18 -22.84
N GLU A 176 -1.19 -21.90 -23.45
CA GLU A 176 -2.03 -22.91 -24.10
C GLU A 176 -1.37 -23.46 -25.39
N ASN A 177 -0.70 -22.63 -26.19
CA ASN A 177 0.02 -23.06 -27.41
C ASN A 177 1.29 -23.89 -27.13
N ASN A 178 1.85 -23.83 -25.92
CA ASN A 178 2.98 -24.66 -25.52
C ASN A 178 2.56 -26.02 -24.94
N ILE A 179 1.30 -26.17 -24.52
CA ILE A 179 0.75 -27.44 -24.04
C ILE A 179 0.20 -28.27 -25.21
N SER A 180 -0.32 -27.63 -26.27
CA SER A 180 -0.83 -28.33 -27.45
C SER A 180 0.25 -28.82 -28.43
N ASN A 181 1.50 -28.37 -28.30
CA ASN A 181 2.61 -28.79 -29.17
C ASN A 181 3.54 -29.87 -28.54
N SER A 182 3.21 -30.40 -27.35
CA SER A 182 3.99 -31.49 -26.72
C SER A 182 3.33 -32.88 -26.83
N GLU A 183 2.18 -33.01 -27.49
CA GLU A 183 1.53 -34.30 -27.79
C GLU A 183 1.72 -34.68 -29.26
N ASP A 184 2.96 -34.71 -29.74
CA ASP A 184 3.31 -35.53 -30.90
C ASP A 184 4.83 -35.64 -30.98
N ASN A 185 5.36 -36.76 -30.47
CA ASN A 185 6.59 -37.47 -30.89
C ASN A 185 7.18 -38.25 -29.71
N SER A 186 6.72 -39.48 -29.52
CA SER A 186 7.56 -40.55 -28.96
C SER A 186 6.84 -41.91 -29.06
N THR A 187 6.81 -42.50 -30.25
CA THR A 187 6.84 -43.96 -30.37
C THR A 187 8.28 -44.36 -30.62
N ASP A 188 8.92 -44.95 -29.60
CA ASP A 188 9.62 -46.23 -29.74
C ASP A 188 10.09 -46.73 -28.36
N LYS A 189 9.52 -47.86 -27.93
CA LYS A 189 9.95 -48.63 -26.76
C LYS A 189 11.27 -49.36 -27.09
N PRO A 190 12.09 -49.65 -26.07
CA PRO A 190 12.13 -51.06 -25.69
C PRO A 190 11.97 -51.29 -24.17
N TYR A 191 11.30 -52.40 -23.90
CA TYR A 191 11.00 -52.97 -22.59
C TYR A 191 12.25 -53.67 -22.02
N ILE A 192 12.64 -53.33 -20.78
CA ILE A 192 13.60 -54.10 -19.98
C ILE A 192 13.00 -54.30 -18.59
N ASP A 193 12.77 -55.57 -18.28
CA ASP A 193 12.27 -56.13 -17.03
C ASP A 193 13.39 -56.16 -15.97
N VAL A 194 13.13 -55.61 -14.78
CA VAL A 194 14.06 -55.61 -13.64
C VAL A 194 13.30 -55.82 -12.35
N THR A 195 13.31 -57.05 -11.83
CA THR A 195 13.44 -57.30 -10.37
C THR A 195 13.81 -58.76 -10.11
N LYS A 196 15.11 -59.06 -10.11
CA LYS A 196 15.66 -60.21 -9.38
C LYS A 196 17.09 -59.90 -8.92
N SER A 197 17.19 -59.17 -7.81
CA SER A 197 18.45 -59.00 -7.09
C SER A 197 18.69 -60.26 -6.26
N GLN A 198 19.68 -61.05 -6.66
CA GLN A 198 20.16 -62.22 -5.94
C GLN A 198 20.80 -61.80 -4.61
N SER A 199 20.32 -62.38 -3.50
CA SER A 199 21.09 -62.57 -2.29
C SER A 199 21.90 -63.85 -2.45
N ILE A 200 23.21 -63.75 -2.27
CA ILE A 200 24.18 -64.85 -2.32
C ILE A 200 24.52 -65.26 -0.89
N GLU A 201 24.88 -66.54 -0.76
CA GLU A 201 25.61 -67.21 0.33
C GLU A 201 24.83 -67.88 1.47
N SER A 202 24.70 -69.21 1.36
CA SER A 202 25.39 -70.13 2.29
C SER A 202 25.17 -71.59 1.88
N ARG A 203 26.24 -72.26 1.43
CA ARG A 203 26.39 -73.71 1.59
C ARG A 203 27.84 -74.12 1.34
N VAL A 204 28.21 -75.23 2.00
CA VAL A 204 29.47 -76.02 1.98
C VAL A 204 30.23 -75.81 3.31
N GLN A 205 30.21 -76.71 4.29
CA GLN A 205 30.86 -78.04 4.37
C GLN A 205 30.38 -78.74 5.68
N ASN A 206 29.91 -79.98 5.69
CA ASN A 206 30.60 -81.27 5.90
C ASN A 206 30.22 -81.92 7.26
N LEU A 207 29.93 -83.22 7.19
CA LEU A 207 29.61 -84.23 8.24
C LEU A 207 28.18 -84.23 8.80
#